data_AF-A0A212KW29-F1
#
_entry.id   AF-A0A212KW29-F1
#
_cell.length_a   1.000
_cell.length_b   1.000
_cell.length_c   1.000
_cell.angle_alpha   90.00
_cell.angle_beta   90.00
_cell.angle_gamma   90.00
#
_symmetry.space_group_name_H-M   'P 1'
#
loop_
_entity.id
_entity.type
_entity.pdbx_description
1 polymer ?
#
loop_
_entity_poly.entity_id
_entity_poly.type
_entity_poly.pdbx_seq_one_letter_code
_entity_poly.pdbx_strand_id
1 'polypeptide(L)'
;MVGSTLCWKCGVEIKLPDGKVSFRAICDSCSSWLHCCRGCRNYQPGLPNDCRIPDTDPIADREAANFCEEFVLLGQGPTKSASAIDVAKKLFGEQTEEEDSDDNRDPKSRFNNLFKD
;
A
#
# COMPACT_ATOMS: atom_id res chain seq x y z
N MET A 1 -10.37 -29.36 -3.34
CA MET A 1 -8.97 -28.90 -3.31
C MET A 1 -8.94 -27.75 -2.31
N VAL A 2 -8.20 -27.89 -1.21
CA VAL A 2 -8.07 -26.80 -0.22
C VAL A 2 -7.13 -25.76 -0.82
N GLY A 3 -7.64 -24.54 -1.06
CA GLY A 3 -6.79 -23.41 -1.44
C GLY A 3 -6.19 -22.77 -0.18
N SER A 4 -5.01 -22.17 -0.28
CA SER A 4 -4.50 -21.28 0.75
C SER A 4 -4.28 -19.88 0.20
N THR A 5 -4.43 -18.89 1.08
CA THR A 5 -4.27 -17.47 0.76
C THR A 5 -3.57 -16.76 1.91
N LEU A 6 -3.18 -15.50 1.73
CA LEU A 6 -2.59 -14.68 2.78
C LEU A 6 -3.58 -13.59 3.22
N CYS A 7 -3.62 -13.31 4.51
CA CYS A 7 -4.35 -12.16 5.04
C CYS A 7 -3.74 -10.86 4.49
N TRP A 8 -4.56 -10.02 3.85
CA TRP A 8 -4.12 -8.72 3.32
C TRP A 8 -3.52 -7.79 4.39
N LYS A 9 -3.96 -7.93 5.65
CA LYS A 9 -3.52 -7.06 6.76
C LYS A 9 -2.30 -7.57 7.48
N CYS A 10 -2.31 -8.83 7.94
CA CYS A 10 -1.23 -9.39 8.76
C CYS A 10 -0.33 -10.40 8.04
N GLY A 11 -0.72 -10.86 6.85
CA GLY A 11 0.06 -11.82 6.07
C GLY A 11 0.01 -13.27 6.55
N VAL A 12 -0.80 -13.61 7.57
CA VAL A 12 -0.97 -15.01 8.00
C VAL A 12 -1.60 -15.84 6.87
N GLU A 13 -1.20 -17.11 6.76
CA GLU A 13 -1.84 -18.05 5.84
C GLU A 13 -3.24 -18.41 6.32
N ILE A 14 -4.20 -18.41 5.40
CA ILE A 14 -5.60 -18.74 5.63
C ILE A 14 -5.95 -19.91 4.73
N LYS A 15 -6.47 -20.98 5.33
CA LYS A 15 -6.93 -22.17 4.61
C LYS A 15 -8.37 -21.96 4.18
N LEU A 16 -8.63 -22.05 2.88
CA LEU A 16 -9.95 -21.91 2.28
C LEU A 16 -10.39 -23.27 1.71
N PRO A 17 -11.33 -23.98 2.36
CA PRO A 17 -11.74 -25.32 1.96
C PRO A 17 -12.21 -25.44 0.51
N ASP A 18 -12.86 -24.40 -0.01
CA ASP A 18 -13.43 -24.27 -1.35
C ASP A 18 -12.71 -23.21 -2.20
N GLY A 19 -11.62 -22.62 -1.69
CA GLY A 19 -10.91 -21.51 -2.33
C GLY A 19 -11.68 -20.19 -2.35
N LYS A 20 -12.84 -20.09 -1.67
CA LYS A 20 -13.66 -18.88 -1.61
C LYS A 20 -13.65 -18.30 -0.20
N VAL A 21 -13.79 -16.98 -0.14
CA VAL A 21 -13.92 -16.24 1.12
C VAL A 21 -15.39 -15.86 1.28
N SER A 22 -16.00 -16.23 2.41
CA SER A 22 -17.37 -15.81 2.71
C SER A 22 -17.44 -14.32 3.04
N PHE A 23 -18.60 -13.68 2.84
CA PHE A 23 -18.81 -12.25 3.13
C PHE A 23 -18.47 -11.86 4.59
N ARG A 24 -18.58 -12.80 5.53
CA ARG A 24 -18.32 -12.59 6.96
C ARG A 24 -17.03 -13.27 7.42
N ALA A 25 -16.16 -13.69 6.51
CA ALA A 25 -14.92 -14.32 6.89
C ALA A 25 -13.99 -13.31 7.56
N ILE A 26 -13.40 -13.72 8.69
CA ILE A 26 -12.44 -12.95 9.48
C ILE A 26 -11.11 -13.69 9.53
N CYS A 27 -10.02 -12.92 9.67
CA CYS A 27 -8.71 -13.47 9.95
C CYS A 27 -8.62 -13.90 11.42
N ASP A 28 -8.31 -15.16 11.71
CA ASP A 28 -8.17 -15.65 13.09
C ASP A 28 -7.00 -15.00 13.86
N SER A 29 -5.99 -14.48 13.14
CA SER A 29 -4.81 -13.86 13.75
C SER A 29 -5.02 -12.39 14.12
N CYS A 30 -5.62 -11.61 13.22
CA CYS A 30 -5.72 -10.15 13.40
C CYS A 30 -7.15 -9.59 13.36
N SER A 31 -8.16 -10.47 13.28
CA SER A 31 -9.60 -10.13 13.26
C SER A 31 -10.02 -9.18 12.13
N SER A 32 -9.21 -8.99 11.10
CA SER A 32 -9.59 -8.21 9.92
C SER A 32 -10.60 -8.97 9.07
N TRP A 33 -11.56 -8.26 8.49
CA TRP A 33 -12.43 -8.83 7.45
C TRP A 33 -11.62 -9.26 6.24
N LEU A 34 -11.89 -10.45 5.72
CA LEU A 34 -11.22 -10.97 4.53
C LEU A 34 -11.94 -10.54 3.25
N HIS A 35 -13.27 -10.43 3.32
CA HIS A 35 -14.12 -9.93 2.24
C HIS A 35 -14.37 -8.42 2.41
N CYS A 36 -13.33 -7.63 2.14
CA CYS A 36 -13.37 -6.18 2.13
C CYS A 36 -12.68 -5.65 0.87
N CYS A 37 -12.79 -4.34 0.58
CA CYS A 37 -12.11 -3.75 -0.57
C CYS A 37 -10.59 -4.01 -0.50
N ARG A 38 -9.95 -3.80 0.65
CA ARG A 38 -8.51 -4.07 0.84
C ARG A 38 -8.09 -5.52 0.58
N GLY A 39 -9.02 -6.47 0.75
CA GLY A 39 -8.81 -7.90 0.46
C GLY A 39 -9.05 -8.30 -1.01
N CYS A 40 -9.50 -7.36 -1.85
CA CYS A 40 -9.89 -7.60 -3.24
C CYS A 40 -8.78 -7.22 -4.23
N ARG A 41 -8.58 -8.02 -5.29
CA ARG A 41 -7.63 -7.71 -6.38
C ARG A 41 -8.01 -6.47 -7.19
N ASN A 42 -9.29 -6.09 -7.15
CA ASN A 42 -9.85 -4.99 -7.94
C ASN A 42 -9.72 -3.65 -7.22
N TYR A 43 -9.34 -3.65 -5.94
CA TYR A 43 -9.12 -2.43 -5.18
C TYR A 43 -7.86 -1.72 -5.67
N GLN A 44 -8.03 -0.47 -6.07
CA GLN A 44 -6.97 0.40 -6.56
C GLN A 44 -7.23 1.83 -6.09
N PRO A 45 -6.51 2.30 -5.06
CA PRO A 45 -6.62 3.67 -4.59
C PRO A 45 -6.42 4.70 -5.71
N GLY A 46 -7.27 5.71 -5.75
CA GLY A 46 -7.19 6.82 -6.72
C GLY A 46 -8.01 6.63 -7.99
N LEU A 47 -8.67 5.48 -8.17
CA LEU A 47 -9.73 5.33 -9.17
C LEU A 47 -11.10 5.80 -8.61
N PRO A 48 -12.10 6.06 -9.46
CA PRO A 48 -13.48 6.21 -8.99
C PRO A 48 -13.88 5.03 -8.10
N ASN A 49 -14.41 5.31 -6.90
CA ASN A 49 -14.73 4.32 -5.87
C ASN A 49 -13.54 3.43 -5.40
N ASP A 50 -12.30 3.82 -5.70
CA ASP A 50 -11.08 3.03 -5.48
C ASP A 50 -11.17 1.60 -6.07
N CYS A 51 -11.90 1.45 -7.18
CA CYS A 51 -12.15 0.15 -7.80
C CYS A 51 -11.83 0.18 -9.30
N ARG A 52 -11.28 -0.92 -9.82
CA ARG A 52 -11.05 -1.11 -11.26
C ARG A 52 -12.32 -1.40 -12.06
N ILE A 53 -13.36 -1.89 -11.38
CA ILE A 53 -14.62 -2.26 -12.01
C ILE A 53 -15.56 -1.05 -11.91
N PRO A 54 -15.99 -0.47 -13.05
CA PRO A 54 -16.91 0.66 -13.05
C PRO A 54 -18.28 0.24 -12.49
N ASP A 55 -19.06 1.23 -12.04
CA ASP A 55 -20.46 1.07 -11.61
C ASP A 55 -20.70 0.08 -10.45
N THR A 56 -19.63 -0.32 -9.74
CA THR A 56 -19.75 -1.07 -8.49
C THR A 56 -20.32 -0.20 -7.37
N ASP A 57 -21.06 -0.83 -6.46
CA ASP A 57 -21.62 -0.16 -5.29
C ASP A 57 -20.52 0.57 -4.48
N PRO A 58 -20.77 1.81 -4.04
CA PRO A 58 -19.82 2.54 -3.22
C PRO A 58 -19.71 1.93 -1.82
N ILE A 59 -18.48 1.65 -1.37
CA ILE A 59 -18.21 1.09 -0.04
C ILE A 59 -17.55 2.15 0.84
N ALA A 60 -18.21 2.68 1.86
CA ALA A 60 -17.63 3.77 2.67
C ALA A 60 -16.31 3.37 3.36
N ASP A 61 -16.29 2.21 4.01
CA ASP A 61 -15.12 1.68 4.72
C ASP A 61 -14.47 0.54 3.94
N ARG A 62 -13.23 0.77 3.47
CA ARG A 62 -12.48 -0.17 2.63
C ARG A 62 -11.90 -1.36 3.40
N GLU A 63 -11.93 -1.31 4.73
CA GLU A 63 -11.47 -2.37 5.63
C GLU A 63 -12.63 -3.17 6.26
N ALA A 64 -13.84 -2.63 6.27
CA ALA A 64 -15.05 -3.32 6.72
C ALA A 64 -15.50 -4.42 5.75
N ALA A 65 -16.25 -5.40 6.28
CA ALA A 65 -16.93 -6.40 5.45
C ALA A 65 -17.91 -5.73 4.47
N ASN A 66 -17.98 -6.27 3.26
CA ASN A 66 -18.96 -5.85 2.25
C ASN A 66 -19.58 -7.07 1.54
N PHE A 67 -20.57 -6.80 0.70
CA PHE A 67 -21.30 -7.80 -0.09
C PHE A 67 -21.03 -7.67 -1.60
N CYS A 68 -19.88 -7.10 -1.97
CA CYS A 68 -19.54 -6.89 -3.37
C CYS A 68 -19.44 -8.23 -4.11
N GLU A 69 -20.32 -8.45 -5.09
CA GLU A 69 -20.36 -9.69 -5.88
C GLU A 69 -19.17 -9.81 -6.84
N GLU A 70 -18.58 -8.67 -7.22
CA GLU A 70 -17.36 -8.57 -8.04
C GLU A 70 -16.06 -8.80 -7.24
N PHE A 71 -16.16 -9.23 -5.99
CA PHE A 71 -15.02 -9.51 -5.15
C PHE A 71 -14.20 -10.68 -5.71
N VAL A 72 -12.91 -10.44 -5.88
CA VAL A 72 -11.94 -11.49 -6.18
C VAL A 72 -10.79 -11.37 -5.20
N LEU A 73 -10.57 -12.45 -4.45
CA LEU A 73 -9.54 -12.52 -3.43
C LEU A 73 -8.17 -12.12 -3.98
N LEU A 74 -7.49 -11.18 -3.29
CA LEU A 74 -6.18 -10.67 -3.70
C LEU A 74 -5.08 -11.76 -3.69
N GLY A 75 -5.08 -12.62 -2.66
CA GLY A 75 -4.08 -13.68 -2.57
C GLY A 75 -2.70 -13.25 -2.07
N GLN A 76 -2.55 -12.01 -1.59
CA GLN A 76 -1.25 -11.44 -1.22
C GLN A 76 -1.33 -10.80 0.16
N GLY A 77 -0.28 -11.02 0.96
CA GLY A 77 -0.10 -10.35 2.24
C GLY A 77 0.32 -8.89 2.07
N PRO A 78 0.51 -8.15 3.18
CA PRO A 78 0.99 -6.78 3.13
C PRO A 78 2.35 -6.73 2.41
N THR A 79 2.49 -5.79 1.48
CA THR A 79 3.79 -5.54 0.85
C THR A 79 4.73 -4.96 1.90
N LYS A 80 5.96 -5.48 1.97
CA LYS A 80 6.98 -4.87 2.83
C LYS A 80 7.22 -3.45 2.30
N SER A 81 7.00 -2.44 3.15
CA SER A 81 7.40 -1.08 2.83
C SER A 81 8.90 -1.06 2.59
N ALA A 82 9.34 -0.55 1.44
CA ALA A 82 10.76 -0.31 1.21
C ALA A 82 11.29 0.61 2.32
N SER A 83 12.51 0.37 2.80
CA SER A 83 13.07 1.25 3.82
C SER A 83 13.21 2.66 3.23
N ALA A 84 12.97 3.69 4.04
CA ALA A 84 13.10 5.08 3.59
C ALA A 84 14.50 5.35 3.01
N ILE A 85 15.52 4.68 3.55
CA ILE A 85 16.91 4.74 3.08
C ILE A 85 17.04 4.14 1.69
N ASP A 86 16.47 2.96 1.44
CA ASP A 86 16.53 2.31 0.12
C ASP A 86 15.78 3.13 -0.95
N VAL A 87 14.66 3.74 -0.57
CA VAL A 87 13.90 4.63 -1.45
C VAL A 87 14.72 5.89 -1.74
N ALA A 88 15.32 6.52 -0.72
CA ALA A 88 16.14 7.70 -0.88
C ALA A 88 17.35 7.43 -1.79
N LYS A 89 18.08 6.33 -1.58
CA LYS A 89 19.20 5.93 -2.45
C LYS A 89 18.79 5.75 -3.90
N LYS A 90 17.61 5.15 -4.16
CA LYS A 90 17.10 4.98 -5.53
C LYS A 90 16.69 6.28 -6.20
N LEU A 91 16.10 7.21 -5.43
CA LEU A 91 15.60 8.47 -5.96
C LEU A 91 16.71 9.52 -6.14
N PHE A 92 17.67 9.56 -5.22
CA PHE A 92 18.67 10.63 -5.14
C PHE A 92 20.11 10.15 -5.43
N GLY A 93 20.33 8.85 -5.63
CA GLY A 93 21.66 8.27 -5.76
C GLY A 93 22.39 8.14 -4.41
N GLU A 94 23.57 7.53 -4.42
CA GLU A 94 24.45 7.48 -3.25
C GLU A 94 25.26 8.78 -3.26
N GLN A 95 25.02 9.69 -2.30
CA GLN A 95 25.83 10.90 -2.16
C GLN A 95 27.23 10.47 -1.72
N THR A 96 28.16 10.41 -2.66
CA THR A 96 29.58 10.47 -2.32
C THR A 96 29.83 11.88 -1.78
N GLU A 97 30.50 11.95 -0.64
CA GLU A 97 31.02 13.19 -0.07
C GLU A 97 32.13 13.70 -1.00
N GLU A 98 31.77 14.22 -2.16
CA GLU A 98 32.67 15.01 -2.99
C GLU A 98 32.50 16.46 -2.52
N GLU A 99 33.54 16.96 -1.84
CA GLU A 99 33.67 18.37 -1.47
C GLU A 99 33.73 19.24 -2.74
N ASP A 100 32.57 19.53 -3.31
CA ASP A 100 32.43 20.53 -4.37
C ASP A 100 32.69 21.91 -3.75
N SER A 101 33.89 22.45 -3.98
CA SER A 101 34.42 23.73 -3.49
C SER A 101 33.75 24.98 -4.07
N ASP A 102 32.50 24.86 -4.50
CA ASP A 102 31.72 25.94 -5.10
C ASP A 102 30.89 26.66 -4.02
N ASP A 103 31.51 27.67 -3.41
CA ASP A 103 31.02 28.52 -2.30
C ASP A 103 29.59 29.10 -2.51
N ASN A 104 29.09 29.06 -3.75
CA ASN A 104 27.78 29.58 -4.15
C ASN A 104 26.62 28.57 -4.00
N ARG A 105 26.90 27.31 -3.63
CA ARG A 105 25.87 26.26 -3.43
C ARG A 105 25.49 26.06 -1.97
N ASP A 106 26.25 26.60 -1.01
CA ASP A 106 25.91 26.53 0.41
C ASP A 106 24.57 27.25 0.68
N PRO A 107 23.53 26.56 1.18
CA PRO A 107 22.23 27.17 1.43
C PRO A 107 22.28 28.37 2.37
N LYS A 108 23.23 28.38 3.31
CA LYS A 108 23.38 29.46 4.30
C LYS A 108 24.04 30.69 3.68
N SER A 109 25.06 30.51 2.84
CA SER A 109 25.68 31.60 2.07
C SER A 109 24.66 32.25 1.12
N ARG A 110 23.84 31.45 0.41
CA ARG A 110 22.77 31.94 -0.47
C ARG A 110 21.70 32.71 0.29
N PHE A 111 21.24 32.20 1.44
CA PHE A 111 20.26 32.91 2.28
C PHE A 111 20.82 34.26 2.75
N ASN A 112 22.05 34.29 3.25
CA ASN A 112 22.67 35.52 3.71
C ASN A 112 22.88 36.53 2.57
N ASN A 113 23.19 36.07 1.36
CA ASN A 113 23.36 36.94 0.21
C ASN A 113 22.04 37.51 -0.33
N LEU A 114 20.90 36.85 -0.06
CA LEU A 114 19.58 37.32 -0.49
C LEU A 114 19.10 38.57 0.27
N PHE A 115 19.64 38.80 1.47
CA PHE A 115 19.31 39.94 2.34
C PHE A 115 20.48 40.92 2.52
N LYS A 116 21.47 40.87 1.62
CA LYS A 116 22.52 41.90 1.58
C LYS A 116 22.05 43.03 0.66
N ASP A 117 21.76 44.19 1.26
CA ASP A 117 21.53 45.47 0.58
C ASP A 117 22.84 46.03 -0.03
#